data_AF-V4B2H6-F1
#
_entry.id   AF-V4B2H6-F1
#
_cell.length_a   1.000
_cell.length_b   1.000
_cell.length_c   1.000
_cell.angle_alpha   90.00
_cell.angle_beta   90.00
_cell.angle_gamma   90.00
#
_symmetry.space_group_name_H-M   'P 1'
#
loop_
_entity.id
_entity.type
_entity.pdbx_description
1 polymer ?
#
loop_
_entity_poly.entity_id
_entity_poly.type
_entity_poly.pdbx_seq_one_letter_code
_entity_poly.pdbx_strand_id
1 'polypeptide(L)'
;MSTTKNGFFLQAIRCTHPNCTCECFTPEKACIRTCESCKHGWVTHALDKLGFNHVFNLGMQVEIVQPNIVFDIASLMLYGSHATPVRLKILLDRLFSVLQHDEVLQVLHGFGWTYEDYARGYILQVRSCFYLCLKILL
;
A
#
# COMPACT_ATOMS: atom_id res chain seq x y z
N MET A 1 -27.63 18.58 1.43
CA MET A 1 -27.20 17.19 1.62
C MET A 1 -26.66 16.68 0.28
N SER A 2 -25.38 16.88 0.03
CA SER A 2 -24.68 16.34 -1.14
C SER A 2 -23.31 15.90 -0.65
N THR A 3 -23.19 14.59 -0.44
CA THR A 3 -21.98 13.91 0.01
C THR A 3 -20.88 14.11 -1.02
N THR A 4 -19.81 14.78 -0.59
CA THR A 4 -18.53 14.84 -1.30
C THR A 4 -18.00 13.41 -1.42
N LYS A 5 -18.27 12.77 -2.56
CA LYS A 5 -17.49 11.61 -2.98
C LYS A 5 -16.11 12.14 -3.32
N ASN A 6 -15.19 12.11 -2.35
CA ASN A 6 -13.75 12.20 -2.63
C ASN A 6 -13.40 10.95 -3.46
N GLY A 7 -13.62 11.05 -4.78
CA GLY A 7 -13.12 10.10 -5.75
C GLY A 7 -11.61 10.14 -5.66
N PHE A 8 -11.03 9.08 -5.10
CA PHE A 8 -9.60 8.87 -5.06
C PHE A 8 -9.06 8.90 -6.49
N PHE A 9 -8.40 10.00 -6.86
CA PHE A 9 -7.68 10.11 -8.12
C PHE A 9 -6.45 9.18 -8.05
N LEU A 10 -6.62 7.95 -8.49
CA LEU A 10 -5.56 6.94 -8.58
C LEU A 10 -4.65 7.27 -9.78
N GLN A 11 -3.66 8.15 -9.58
CA GLN A 11 -2.58 8.35 -10.56
C GLN A 11 -1.72 7.09 -10.69
N ALA A 12 -1.36 6.75 -11.94
CA ALA A 12 -0.43 5.69 -12.28
C ALA A 12 0.91 5.86 -11.53
N ILE A 13 1.43 4.77 -10.99
CA ILE A 13 2.64 4.78 -10.15
C ILE A 13 3.87 4.55 -11.02
N ARG A 14 4.67 5.59 -11.21
CA ARG A 14 5.88 5.55 -12.04
C ARG A 14 7.02 4.87 -11.31
N CYS A 15 7.96 4.29 -12.05
CA CYS A 15 9.17 3.73 -11.46
C CYS A 15 10.13 4.87 -11.08
N THR A 16 10.58 4.90 -9.83
CA THR A 16 11.57 5.87 -9.35
C THR A 16 13.01 5.37 -9.49
N HIS A 17 13.25 4.25 -10.18
CA HIS A 17 14.60 3.72 -10.38
C HIS A 17 15.39 4.63 -11.35
N PRO A 18 16.68 4.93 -11.08
CA PRO A 18 17.49 5.77 -11.95
C PRO A 18 17.48 5.26 -13.40
N ASN A 19 17.31 6.16 -14.36
CA ASN A 19 17.26 5.87 -15.81
C ASN A 19 16.11 4.93 -16.25
N CYS A 20 15.09 4.71 -15.42
CA CYS A 20 13.89 3.99 -15.81
C CYS A 20 12.80 4.95 -16.27
N THR A 21 12.16 4.67 -17.41
CA THR A 21 11.05 5.46 -17.96
C THR A 21 9.70 4.75 -17.80
N CYS A 22 9.61 3.78 -16.90
CA CYS A 22 8.40 2.98 -16.71
C CYS A 22 7.33 3.82 -15.98
N GLU A 23 6.20 4.05 -16.64
CA GLU A 23 5.16 4.95 -16.14
C GLU A 23 4.11 4.27 -15.25
N CYS A 24 4.07 2.93 -15.23
CA CYS A 24 3.03 2.19 -14.56
C CYS A 24 3.56 0.86 -14.01
N PHE A 25 3.20 0.53 -12.77
CA PHE A 25 3.48 -0.78 -12.19
C PHE A 25 2.50 -1.83 -12.71
N THR A 26 3.01 -2.88 -13.34
CA THR A 26 2.22 -4.06 -13.75
C THR A 26 2.86 -5.30 -13.13
N PRO A 27 2.20 -6.04 -12.21
CA PRO A 27 2.82 -7.18 -11.55
C PRO A 27 2.93 -8.40 -12.46
N GLU A 28 4.06 -9.09 -12.39
CA GLU A 28 4.29 -10.35 -13.10
C GLU A 28 3.53 -11.54 -12.45
N LYS A 29 3.08 -12.50 -13.27
CA LYS A 29 2.26 -13.64 -12.80
C LYS A 29 2.96 -14.53 -11.76
N ALA A 30 4.27 -14.75 -11.92
CA ALA A 30 5.06 -15.59 -11.01
C ALA A 30 5.68 -14.80 -9.86
N CYS A 31 5.87 -13.49 -10.05
CA CYS A 31 6.49 -12.62 -9.07
C CYS A 31 5.69 -11.32 -8.98
N ILE A 32 4.58 -11.36 -8.23
CA ILE A 32 3.63 -10.23 -8.12
C ILE A 32 4.26 -8.95 -7.55
N ARG A 33 5.44 -9.05 -6.96
CA ARG A 33 6.23 -7.94 -6.42
C ARG A 33 7.22 -7.35 -7.43
N THR A 34 7.19 -7.80 -8.67
CA THR A 34 8.09 -7.37 -9.74
C THR A 34 7.28 -6.84 -10.90
N CYS A 35 7.69 -5.69 -11.42
CA CYS A 35 7.07 -5.08 -12.57
C CYS A 35 7.38 -5.88 -13.84
N GLU A 36 6.37 -6.25 -14.62
CA GLU A 36 6.52 -6.98 -15.87
C GLU A 36 7.31 -6.17 -16.90
N SER A 37 7.10 -4.85 -16.97
CA SER A 37 7.67 -3.95 -17.98
C SER A 37 9.13 -3.57 -17.72
N CYS A 38 9.51 -3.26 -16.48
CA CYS A 38 10.87 -2.81 -16.14
C CYS A 38 11.67 -3.78 -15.27
N LYS A 39 11.04 -4.87 -14.80
CA LYS A 39 11.64 -5.88 -13.90
C LYS A 39 12.13 -5.35 -12.55
N HIS A 40 11.78 -4.11 -12.18
CA HIS A 40 12.05 -3.58 -10.85
C HIS A 40 10.99 -4.00 -9.83
N GLY A 41 11.40 -4.01 -8.55
CA GLY A 41 10.51 -4.33 -7.44
C GLY A 41 9.43 -3.26 -7.25
N TRP A 42 8.22 -3.71 -6.88
CA TRP A 42 7.04 -2.87 -6.68
C TRP A 42 7.25 -1.70 -5.68
N VAL A 43 8.17 -1.83 -4.71
CA VAL A 43 8.56 -0.73 -3.81
C VAL A 43 9.05 0.47 -4.62
N THR A 44 9.94 0.25 -5.60
CA THR A 44 10.50 1.33 -6.44
C THR A 44 9.46 2.04 -7.28
N HIS A 45 8.30 1.44 -7.49
CA HIS A 45 7.15 2.15 -8.03
C HIS A 45 6.45 2.91 -6.92
N ALA A 46 6.02 2.23 -5.86
CA ALA A 46 5.20 2.83 -4.81
C ALA A 46 5.86 4.01 -4.06
N LEU A 47 7.19 4.16 -4.12
CA LEU A 47 7.88 5.36 -3.61
C LEU A 47 7.51 6.66 -4.34
N ASP A 48 7.00 6.58 -5.58
CA ASP A 48 6.50 7.71 -6.37
C ASP A 48 5.33 8.41 -5.65
N LYS A 49 4.39 7.62 -5.09
CA LYS A 49 3.24 8.11 -4.31
C LYS A 49 3.64 8.74 -2.97
N LEU A 50 4.66 8.17 -2.32
CA LEU A 50 5.14 8.69 -1.04
C LEU A 50 5.95 9.97 -1.16
N GLY A 51 6.24 10.44 -2.38
CA GLY A 51 7.05 11.63 -2.61
C GLY A 51 8.40 11.50 -1.90
N PHE A 52 9.18 10.46 -2.22
CA PHE A 52 10.45 10.12 -1.54
C PHE A 52 11.44 11.30 -1.38
N ASN A 53 11.32 12.34 -2.22
CA ASN A 53 12.06 13.60 -2.09
C ASN A 53 11.66 14.46 -0.87
N HIS A 54 10.45 14.34 -0.35
CA HIS A 54 9.97 15.04 0.85
C HIS A 54 10.29 14.29 2.16
N VAL A 55 10.28 12.95 2.15
CA VAL A 55 10.48 12.15 3.37
C VAL A 55 11.92 12.19 3.87
N PHE A 56 12.91 12.25 2.97
CA PHE A 56 14.33 12.32 3.36
C PHE A 56 14.80 13.74 3.71
N ASN A 57 14.12 14.78 3.23
CA ASN A 57 14.51 16.18 3.42
C ASN A 57 13.79 16.85 4.63
N LEU A 58 12.73 16.22 5.16
CA LEU A 58 12.10 16.59 6.42
C LEU A 58 12.68 15.74 7.55
N GLY A 59 13.76 16.21 8.15
CA GLY A 59 14.33 15.55 9.33
C GLY A 59 13.29 15.39 10.43
N MET A 60 12.83 14.14 10.67
CA MET A 60 12.11 13.65 11.86
C MET A 60 11.28 14.69 12.65
N GLN A 61 10.46 15.49 11.98
CA GLN A 61 9.40 16.25 12.66
C GLN A 61 8.15 15.38 12.65
N VAL A 62 7.66 15.03 13.83
CA VAL A 62 6.44 14.27 14.04
C VAL A 62 5.26 15.19 13.72
N GLU A 63 5.02 15.46 12.45
CA GLU A 63 3.78 16.08 12.00
C GLU A 63 2.66 15.05 11.95
N ILE A 64 1.43 15.51 12.15
CA ILE A 64 0.20 14.72 12.13
C ILE A 64 0.14 13.97 10.78
N VAL A 65 0.31 12.65 10.83
CA VAL A 65 0.33 11.82 9.63
C VAL A 65 -1.04 11.90 8.97
N GLN A 66 -1.11 12.46 7.77
CA GLN A 66 -2.35 12.51 7.01
C GLN A 66 -2.82 11.07 6.69
N PRO A 67 -4.13 10.79 6.74
CA PRO A 67 -4.67 9.46 6.44
C PRO A 67 -4.12 8.88 5.12
N ASN A 68 -4.00 9.70 4.08
CA ASN A 68 -3.45 9.27 2.78
C ASN A 68 -2.06 8.63 2.87
N ILE A 69 -1.17 9.18 3.71
CA ILE A 69 0.19 8.62 3.92
C ILE A 69 0.10 7.28 4.66
N VAL A 70 -0.83 7.17 5.62
CA VAL A 70 -1.11 5.91 6.33
C VAL A 70 -1.58 4.85 5.34
N PHE A 71 -2.51 5.20 4.45
CA PHE A 71 -2.99 4.33 3.38
C PHE A 71 -1.83 3.87 2.49
N ASP A 72 -0.98 4.77 2.01
CA ASP A 72 0.14 4.42 1.13
C ASP A 72 1.14 3.48 1.83
N ILE A 73 1.51 3.77 3.08
CA ILE A 73 2.45 2.92 3.85
C ILE A 73 1.82 1.57 4.21
N ALA A 74 0.57 1.53 4.63
CA ALA A 74 -0.11 0.26 4.93
C ALA A 74 -0.26 -0.59 3.66
N SER A 75 -0.58 0.05 2.53
CA SER A 75 -0.63 -0.58 1.22
C SER A 75 0.71 -1.20 0.85
N LEU A 76 1.81 -0.49 1.15
CA LEU A 76 3.14 -1.04 0.96
C LEU A 76 3.36 -2.33 1.77
N MET A 77 3.01 -2.31 3.04
CA MET A 77 3.31 -3.41 3.94
C MET A 77 2.46 -4.66 3.64
N LEU A 78 1.23 -4.48 3.15
CA LEU A 78 0.26 -5.55 2.95
C LEU A 78 0.25 -6.14 1.53
N TYR A 79 0.67 -5.38 0.52
CA TYR A 79 0.62 -5.82 -0.88
C TYR A 79 1.37 -7.13 -1.10
N GLY A 80 0.67 -8.21 -1.48
CA GLY A 80 1.29 -9.51 -1.75
C GLY A 80 1.86 -10.22 -0.52
N SER A 81 1.48 -9.80 0.70
CA SER A 81 1.89 -10.43 1.96
C SER A 81 0.81 -11.42 2.41
N HIS A 82 1.22 -12.63 2.85
CA HIS A 82 0.32 -13.62 3.46
C HIS A 82 0.48 -13.74 4.98
N ALA A 83 1.61 -13.25 5.49
CA ALA A 83 1.93 -13.15 6.90
C ALA A 83 2.66 -11.83 7.13
N THR A 84 2.39 -11.20 8.27
CA THR A 84 2.99 -9.93 8.68
C THR A 84 4.03 -10.22 9.76
N PRO A 85 5.34 -9.99 9.53
CA PRO A 85 6.35 -10.14 10.56
C PRO A 85 6.05 -9.25 11.78
N VAL A 86 6.38 -9.71 12.99
CA VAL A 86 6.03 -9.01 14.25
C VAL A 86 6.42 -7.53 14.25
N ARG A 87 7.61 -7.20 13.74
CA ARG A 87 8.09 -5.81 13.64
C ARG A 87 7.22 -4.96 12.72
N LEU A 88 6.75 -5.53 11.62
CA LEU A 88 5.87 -4.86 10.66
C LEU A 88 4.47 -4.66 11.23
N LYS A 89 3.98 -5.64 11.99
CA LYS A 89 2.68 -5.57 12.65
C LYS A 89 2.63 -4.44 13.68
N ILE A 90 3.69 -4.28 14.49
CA ILE A 90 3.80 -3.18 15.45
C ILE A 90 3.73 -1.81 14.75
N LEU A 91 4.38 -1.65 13.60
CA LEU A 91 4.32 -0.41 12.83
C LEU A 91 2.91 -0.18 12.26
N LEU A 92 2.28 -1.21 11.70
CA LEU A 92 0.90 -1.14 11.23
C LEU A 92 -0.08 -0.79 12.36
N ASP A 93 0.12 -1.30 13.57
CA ASP A 93 -0.73 -0.97 14.73
C ASP A 93 -0.66 0.52 15.08
N ARG A 94 0.55 1.11 15.00
CA ARG A 94 0.73 2.56 15.21
C ARG A 94 0.09 3.37 14.09
N LEU A 95 0.23 2.92 12.85
CA LEU A 95 -0.36 3.55 11.68
C LEU A 95 -1.90 3.51 11.72
N PHE A 96 -2.50 2.36 12.04
CA PHE A 96 -3.96 2.22 12.12
C PHE A 96 -4.58 2.90 13.33
N SER A 97 -3.81 3.19 14.39
CA SER A 97 -4.33 3.92 15.55
C SER A 97 -4.79 5.36 15.25
N VAL A 98 -4.37 5.94 14.12
CA VAL A 98 -4.80 7.27 13.68
C VAL A 98 -5.98 7.24 12.69
N LEU A 99 -6.47 6.05 12.33
CA LEU A 99 -7.60 5.84 11.43
C LEU A 99 -8.85 5.36 12.19
N GLN A 100 -10.02 5.58 11.61
CA GLN A 100 -11.26 4.98 12.09
C GLN A 100 -11.31 3.48 11.74
N HIS A 101 -12.09 2.71 12.50
CA HIS A 101 -12.20 1.27 12.29
C HIS A 101 -12.62 0.89 10.87
N ASP A 102 -13.59 1.60 10.30
CA ASP A 102 -14.07 1.37 8.94
C ASP A 102 -13.00 1.66 7.87
N GLU A 103 -12.15 2.65 8.10
CA GLU A 103 -11.02 2.97 7.22
C GLU A 103 -9.97 1.86 7.25
N VAL A 104 -9.66 1.32 8.44
CA VAL A 104 -8.76 0.16 8.60
C VAL A 104 -9.32 -1.05 7.88
N LEU A 105 -10.62 -1.33 8.00
CA LEU A 105 -11.26 -2.43 7.27
C LEU A 105 -11.16 -2.24 5.76
N GLN A 106 -11.38 -1.02 5.24
CA GLN A 106 -11.23 -0.72 3.82
C GLN A 106 -9.80 -0.99 3.32
N VAL A 107 -8.78 -0.59 4.07
CA VAL A 107 -7.38 -0.94 3.76
C VAL A 107 -7.21 -2.44 3.68
N LEU A 108 -7.53 -3.15 4.76
CA LEU A 108 -7.30 -4.59 4.87
C LEU A 108 -7.99 -5.36 3.73
N HIS A 109 -9.26 -5.05 3.48
CA HIS A 109 -10.03 -5.67 2.39
C HIS A 109 -9.45 -5.37 1.02
N GLY A 110 -8.90 -4.17 0.79
CA GLY A 110 -8.19 -3.81 -0.44
C GLY A 110 -6.99 -4.70 -0.75
N PHE A 111 -6.36 -5.29 0.28
CA PHE A 111 -5.23 -6.22 0.15
C PHE A 111 -5.61 -7.69 0.37
N GLY A 112 -6.91 -8.00 0.47
CA GLY A 112 -7.39 -9.36 0.67
C GLY A 112 -7.28 -9.88 2.10
N TRP A 113 -7.03 -9.01 3.08
CA TRP A 113 -7.00 -9.34 4.51
C TRP A 113 -8.38 -9.12 5.15
N THR A 114 -8.72 -9.91 6.16
CA THR A 114 -9.79 -9.57 7.11
C THR A 114 -9.21 -8.98 8.40
N TYR A 115 -10.06 -8.41 9.25
CA TYR A 115 -9.64 -7.96 10.57
C TYR A 115 -9.09 -9.12 11.41
N GLU A 116 -9.70 -10.30 11.33
CA GLU A 116 -9.25 -11.51 12.04
C GLU A 116 -7.88 -11.98 11.53
N ASP A 117 -7.63 -11.92 10.22
CA ASP A 117 -6.32 -12.24 9.66
C ASP A 117 -5.26 -11.24 10.12
N TYR A 118 -5.60 -9.95 10.16
CA TYR A 118 -4.72 -8.91 10.67
C TYR A 118 -4.41 -9.08 12.17
N ALA A 119 -5.44 -9.32 12.99
CA ALA A 119 -5.30 -9.54 14.43
C ALA A 119 -4.40 -10.75 14.73
N ARG A 120 -4.51 -11.81 13.92
CA ARG A 120 -3.67 -13.01 14.01
C ARG A 120 -2.26 -12.81 13.44
N GLY A 121 -2.12 -11.91 12.47
CA GLY A 121 -0.87 -11.64 11.75
C GLY A 121 -0.64 -12.48 10.49
N TYR A 122 -1.60 -13.32 10.08
CA TYR A 122 -1.52 -14.11 8.83
C TYR A 122 -2.89 -14.54 8.31
N ILE A 123 -2.96 -14.74 6.99
CA ILE A 123 -4.16 -15.18 6.26
C ILE A 123 -4.30 -16.71 6.34
N LEU A 124 -5.43 -17.20 6.84
CA LEU A 124 -5.71 -18.65 6.92
C LEU A 124 -6.17 -19.26 5.59
N GLN A 125 -7.02 -18.54 4.86
CA GLN A 125 -7.52 -18.98 3.56
C GLN A 125 -7.15 -17.92 2.53
N VAL A 126 -6.27 -18.30 1.61
CA VAL A 126 -5.88 -17.45 0.49
C VAL A 126 -7.13 -17.21 -0.37
N ARG A 127 -7.79 -16.07 -0.14
CA ARG A 127 -8.90 -15.64 -0.97
C ARG A 127 -8.30 -15.17 -2.29
N SER A 128 -8.82 -15.67 -3.42
CA SER A 128 -8.35 -15.35 -4.77
C SER A 128 -8.51 -13.87 -5.19
N CYS A 129 -8.72 -12.97 -4.23
CA CYS A 129 -8.92 -11.54 -4.42
C CYS A 129 -7.59 -10.76 -4.60
N PHE A 130 -6.54 -11.39 -5.15
CA PHE A 130 -5.34 -10.66 -5.58
C PHE A 130 -5.64 -9.68 -6.74
N TYR A 131 -6.71 -9.96 -7.49
CA TYR A 131 -7.11 -9.17 -8.67
C TYR A 131 -7.77 -7.82 -8.34
N LEU A 132 -8.25 -7.60 -7.11
CA LEU A 132 -8.89 -6.33 -6.75
C LEU A 132 -7.89 -5.27 -6.33
N CYS A 133 -6.80 -5.66 -5.66
CA CYS A 133 -5.70 -4.76 -5.35
C CYS A 133 -5.06 -4.19 -6.64
N LEU A 134 -5.05 -4.98 -7.72
CA LEU A 134 -4.63 -4.53 -9.04
C LEU A 134 -5.53 -3.44 -9.64
N LYS A 135 -6.83 -3.42 -9.32
CA LYS A 135 -7.78 -2.36 -9.74
C LYS A 135 -7.88 -1.17 -8.79
N ILE A 136 -7.20 -1.25 -7.64
CA ILE A 136 -7.10 -0.16 -6.66
C ILE A 136 -5.75 0.57 -6.82
N LEU A 137 -4.75 -0.07 -7.44
CA LEU A 137 -3.49 0.55 -7.85
C LEU A 137 -3.43 0.99 -9.34
N LEU A 138 -4.34 0.52 -10.20
CA LEU A 138 -4.50 0.90 -11.63
C LEU A 138 -5.89 1.48 -11.86
#